data_AF-A0A4R5VSD3-F1
#
_entry.id   AF-A0A4R5VSD3-F1
#
_cell.length_a   1.000
_cell.length_b   1.000
_cell.length_c   1.000
_cell.angle_alpha   90.00
_cell.angle_beta   90.00
_cell.angle_gamma   90.00
#
_symmetry.space_group_name_H-M   'P 1'
#
loop_
_entity.id
_entity.type
_entity.pdbx_description
1 polymer ?
#
loop_
_entity_poly.entity_id
_entity_poly.type
_entity_poly.pdbx_seq_one_letter_code
_entity_poly.pdbx_strand_id
1 'polypeptide(L)'
;MQTQKNKSSAGFFSKTNQSKFFETSQYLNLPDLQFFIWCNQKYKVNRGVYNTIDQWFYEYGIVNIHYRRIQLLAFLDFLKDKILEKDKQKFIRFGHGGLAKSLNEFINDLR
;
A
#
# COMPACT_ATOMS: atom_id res chain seq x y z
N MET A 1 23.67 16.81 21.46
CA MET A 1 22.19 16.77 21.55
C MET A 1 21.75 15.38 21.12
N GLN A 2 21.25 14.58 22.06
CA GLN A 2 20.79 13.22 21.79
C GLN A 2 19.42 13.27 21.12
N THR A 3 19.26 12.58 19.99
CA THR A 3 18.00 11.91 19.65
C THR A 3 18.31 10.58 18.98
N GLN A 4 18.35 9.54 19.81
CA GLN A 4 18.15 8.17 19.35
C GLN A 4 16.72 8.05 18.81
N LYS A 5 16.55 7.56 17.58
CA LYS A 5 15.39 6.73 17.18
C LYS A 5 15.83 5.70 16.14
N ASN A 6 16.62 4.73 16.58
CA ASN A 6 16.56 3.38 16.03
C ASN A 6 15.54 2.61 16.87
N LYS A 7 14.30 2.46 16.36
CA LYS A 7 13.36 1.43 16.79
C LYS A 7 12.58 0.92 15.56
N SER A 8 13.07 -0.20 15.04
CA SER A 8 12.30 -1.29 14.44
C SER A 8 11.59 -1.05 13.12
N SER A 9 12.35 -0.91 12.03
CA SER A 9 11.87 -1.09 10.64
C SER A 9 11.62 -2.57 10.26
N ALA A 10 11.71 -3.51 11.22
CA ALA A 10 11.52 -4.95 11.01
C ALA A 10 10.18 -5.50 11.57
N GLY A 11 9.30 -4.64 12.11
CA GLY A 11 8.09 -5.05 12.84
C GLY A 11 6.79 -5.15 12.05
N PHE A 12 6.80 -4.97 10.72
CA PHE A 12 5.59 -4.96 9.88
C PHE A 12 5.60 -6.05 8.79
N PHE A 13 6.15 -7.22 9.11
CA PHE A 13 6.05 -8.44 8.30
C PHE A 13 5.07 -9.42 8.95
N SER A 14 3.78 -9.19 8.65
CA SER A 14 2.63 -10.11 8.61
C SER A 14 2.77 -11.50 9.27
N LYS A 15 1.92 -11.75 10.28
CA LYS A 15 1.27 -13.07 10.43
C LYS A 15 0.26 -13.23 9.28
N THR A 16 0.71 -13.59 8.09
CA THR A 16 -0.07 -14.34 7.07
C THR A 16 0.89 -14.75 5.95
N ASN A 17 0.69 -15.93 5.37
CA ASN A 17 1.53 -16.59 4.36
C ASN A 17 1.74 -15.82 3.02
N GLN A 18 1.47 -14.51 2.95
CA GLN A 18 1.61 -13.67 1.75
C GLN A 18 3.00 -13.01 1.59
N SER A 19 3.79 -12.90 2.66
CA SER A 19 5.13 -12.27 2.62
C SER A 19 6.10 -12.97 1.68
N LYS A 20 6.08 -14.32 1.64
CA LYS A 20 6.88 -15.12 0.70
C LYS A 20 6.49 -14.92 -0.77
N PHE A 21 5.27 -14.47 -1.07
CA PHE A 21 4.80 -14.30 -2.46
C PHE A 21 5.28 -12.97 -3.08
N PHE A 22 5.46 -11.93 -2.27
CA PHE A 22 5.87 -10.62 -2.77
C PHE A 22 7.39 -10.48 -2.93
N GLU A 23 8.21 -11.13 -2.10
CA GLU A 23 9.67 -11.08 -2.24
C GLU A 23 10.17 -11.68 -3.58
N THR A 24 9.44 -12.63 -4.16
CA THR A 24 9.74 -13.23 -5.48
C THR A 24 9.02 -12.55 -6.65
N SER A 25 8.23 -11.51 -6.39
CA SER A 25 7.42 -10.85 -7.39
C SER A 25 8.30 -9.94 -8.25
N GLN A 26 8.58 -10.37 -9.49
CA GLN A 26 9.23 -9.56 -10.53
C GLN A 26 8.68 -8.12 -10.64
N TYR A 27 7.43 -7.91 -10.22
CA TYR A 27 6.77 -6.61 -10.22
C TYR A 27 7.40 -5.61 -9.25
N LEU A 28 7.97 -6.05 -8.11
CA LEU A 28 8.58 -5.14 -7.14
C LEU A 28 9.84 -4.44 -7.66
N ASN A 29 10.46 -4.97 -8.71
CA ASN A 29 11.65 -4.40 -9.36
C ASN A 29 11.30 -3.62 -10.63
N LEU A 30 10.03 -3.51 -10.99
CA LEU A 30 9.63 -2.70 -12.13
C LEU A 30 10.00 -1.22 -11.92
N PRO A 31 10.36 -0.50 -13.00
CA PRO A 31 10.43 0.96 -12.96
C PRO A 31 9.10 1.56 -12.48
N ASP A 32 9.15 2.72 -11.83
CA ASP A 32 7.98 3.32 -11.16
C ASP A 32 6.75 3.43 -12.07
N LEU A 33 6.94 3.84 -13.33
CA LEU A 33 5.84 3.93 -14.30
C LEU A 33 5.22 2.56 -14.58
N GLN A 34 6.04 1.52 -14.76
CA GLN A 34 5.56 0.16 -15.06
C GLN A 34 4.88 -0.46 -13.85
N PHE A 35 5.42 -0.23 -12.65
CA PHE A 35 4.79 -0.66 -11.42
C PHE A 35 3.42 0.02 -11.21
N PHE A 36 3.33 1.33 -11.46
CA PHE A 36 2.06 2.04 -11.44
C PHE A 36 1.06 1.51 -12.48
N ILE A 37 1.48 1.29 -13.73
CA ILE A 37 0.61 0.76 -14.79
C ILE A 37 0.04 -0.59 -14.39
N TRP A 38 0.88 -1.47 -13.82
CA TRP A 38 0.43 -2.77 -13.32
C TRP A 38 -0.59 -2.61 -12.18
N CYS A 39 -0.33 -1.73 -11.20
CA CYS A 39 -1.28 -1.42 -10.13
C CYS A 39 -2.62 -0.88 -10.68
N ASN A 40 -2.56 0.03 -11.64
CA ASN A 40 -3.74 0.61 -12.29
C ASN A 40 -4.60 -0.46 -12.97
N GLN A 41 -3.97 -1.39 -13.70
CA GLN A 41 -4.67 -2.46 -14.40
C GLN A 41 -5.35 -3.43 -13.43
N LYS A 42 -4.63 -3.87 -12.39
CA LYS A 42 -5.06 -4.90 -11.42
C LYS A 42 -6.03 -4.40 -10.35
N TYR A 43 -5.84 -3.17 -9.88
CA TYR A 43 -6.59 -2.59 -8.75
C TYR A 43 -7.48 -1.43 -9.13
N LYS A 44 -7.43 -0.98 -10.40
CA LYS A 44 -8.18 0.20 -10.85
C LYS A 44 -7.88 1.42 -9.97
N VAL A 45 -6.64 1.57 -9.54
CA VAL A 45 -6.16 2.74 -8.79
C VAL A 45 -5.70 3.82 -9.76
N ASN A 46 -6.16 5.06 -9.60
CA ASN A 46 -5.70 6.17 -10.43
C ASN A 46 -4.34 6.73 -9.92
N ARG A 47 -3.67 7.54 -10.73
CA ARG A 47 -2.33 8.07 -10.41
C ARG A 47 -2.31 8.91 -9.12
N GLY A 48 -3.31 9.77 -8.92
CA GLY A 48 -3.38 10.62 -7.73
C GLY A 48 -3.48 9.79 -6.45
N VAL A 49 -4.42 8.84 -6.42
CA VAL A 49 -4.60 7.93 -5.28
C VAL A 49 -3.35 7.09 -5.04
N TYR A 50 -2.76 6.51 -6.10
CA TYR A 50 -1.52 5.74 -6.00
C TYR A 50 -0.40 6.57 -5.35
N ASN A 51 -0.17 7.78 -5.85
CA ASN A 51 0.87 8.67 -5.33
C ASN A 51 0.61 9.05 -3.86
N THR A 52 -0.66 9.31 -3.49
CA THR A 52 -1.00 9.61 -2.10
C THR A 52 -0.75 8.41 -1.18
N ILE A 53 -1.07 7.20 -1.61
CA ILE A 53 -0.79 5.98 -0.83
C ILE A 53 0.72 5.80 -0.64
N ASP A 54 1.50 5.92 -1.73
CA ASP A 54 2.95 5.81 -1.68
C ASP A 54 3.56 6.86 -0.73
N GLN A 55 3.19 8.12 -0.91
CA GLN A 55 3.66 9.21 -0.05
C GLN A 55 3.27 8.98 1.42
N TRP A 56 2.04 8.54 1.69
CA TRP A 56 1.58 8.28 3.05
C TRP A 56 2.40 7.19 3.74
N PHE A 57 2.69 6.08 3.06
CA PHE A 57 3.54 5.03 3.64
C PHE A 57 4.99 5.48 3.84
N TYR A 58 5.50 6.34 2.97
CA TYR A 58 6.81 6.95 3.17
C TYR A 58 6.83 7.83 4.43
N GLU A 59 5.84 8.70 4.60
CA GLU A 59 5.68 9.56 5.80
C GLU A 59 5.44 8.75 7.08
N TYR A 60 4.77 7.61 6.97
CA TYR A 60 4.59 6.64 8.05
C TYR A 60 5.92 5.98 8.50
N GLY A 61 6.97 6.08 7.68
CA GLY A 61 8.32 5.61 8.00
C GLY A 61 8.83 4.46 7.13
N ILE A 62 8.11 4.07 6.07
CA ILE A 62 8.48 2.95 5.19
C ILE A 62 9.32 3.48 4.02
N VAL A 63 10.58 3.77 4.32
CA VAL A 63 11.52 4.41 3.39
C VAL A 63 11.95 3.47 2.25
N ASN A 64 12.20 2.19 2.56
CA ASN A 64 12.62 1.22 1.55
C ASN A 64 11.49 1.01 0.51
N ILE A 65 11.83 1.22 -0.77
CA ILE A 65 10.85 1.17 -1.86
C ILE A 65 10.18 -0.21 -2.01
N HIS A 66 10.92 -1.30 -1.82
CA HIS A 66 10.34 -2.64 -1.92
C HIS A 66 9.33 -2.88 -0.79
N TYR A 67 9.69 -2.51 0.44
CA TYR A 67 8.77 -2.62 1.57
C TYR A 67 7.54 -1.74 1.41
N ARG A 68 7.71 -0.51 0.90
CA ARG A 68 6.60 0.39 0.64
C ARG A 68 5.67 -0.15 -0.44
N ARG A 69 6.22 -0.69 -1.52
CA ARG A 69 5.45 -1.35 -2.58
C ARG A 69 4.69 -2.57 -2.04
N ILE A 70 5.29 -3.38 -1.17
CA ILE A 70 4.59 -4.50 -0.51
C ILE A 70 3.39 -3.99 0.28
N GLN A 71 3.55 -2.95 1.11
CA GLN A 71 2.46 -2.39 1.91
C GLN A 71 1.38 -1.73 1.05
N LEU A 72 1.78 -1.05 -0.02
CA LEU A 72 0.86 -0.52 -1.02
C LEU A 72 0.01 -1.63 -1.64
N LEU A 73 0.60 -2.76 -2.02
CA LEU A 73 -0.14 -3.89 -2.57
C LEU A 73 -1.07 -4.53 -1.55
N ALA A 74 -0.59 -4.75 -0.32
CA ALA A 74 -1.41 -5.27 0.77
C ALA A 74 -2.62 -4.37 1.06
N PHE A 75 -2.43 -3.05 1.07
CA PHE A 75 -3.51 -2.08 1.23
C PHE A 75 -4.51 -2.13 0.05
N LEU A 76 -4.01 -2.22 -1.18
CA LEU A 76 -4.90 -2.32 -2.35
C LEU A 76 -5.68 -3.65 -2.40
N ASP A 77 -5.11 -4.75 -1.91
CA ASP A 77 -5.82 -6.01 -1.73
C ASP A 77 -6.86 -5.91 -0.59
N PHE A 78 -6.53 -5.29 0.55
CA PHE A 78 -7.48 -5.01 1.63
C PHE A 78 -8.70 -4.20 1.18
N LEU A 79 -8.49 -3.23 0.28
CA LEU A 79 -9.58 -2.45 -0.30
C LEU A 79 -10.48 -3.28 -1.21
N LYS A 80 -9.95 -4.28 -1.92
CA LYS A 80 -10.78 -5.15 -2.79
C LYS A 80 -11.83 -5.88 -1.98
N ASP A 81 -11.43 -6.42 -0.84
CA ASP A 81 -12.35 -7.15 0.05
C ASP A 81 -13.48 -6.23 0.57
N LYS A 82 -13.20 -4.93 0.74
CA LYS A 82 -14.19 -3.92 1.15
C LYS A 82 -15.04 -3.36 0.00
N ILE A 83 -14.57 -3.40 -1.25
CA ILE A 83 -15.20 -2.76 -2.42
C ILE A 83 -16.06 -3.73 -3.24
N LEU A 84 -15.99 -5.04 -2.97
CA LEU A 84 -16.67 -6.10 -3.73
C LEU A 84 -18.20 -5.96 -3.86
N GLU A 85 -18.86 -5.04 -3.17
CA GLU A 85 -20.32 -4.86 -3.27
C GLU A 85 -20.80 -3.61 -4.00
N LYS A 86 -19.94 -2.68 -4.44
CA LYS A 86 -20.43 -1.42 -5.04
C LYS A 86 -19.74 -1.03 -6.35
N ASP A 87 -20.48 -1.29 -7.41
CA ASP A 87 -20.47 -0.65 -8.72
C ASP A 87 -19.45 -1.02 -9.81
N LYS A 88 -19.97 -0.98 -11.04
CA LYS A 88 -19.29 -1.04 -12.35
C LYS A 88 -18.37 0.17 -12.63
N GLN A 89 -17.72 0.74 -11.62
CA GLN A 89 -16.90 1.95 -11.79
C GLN A 89 -15.49 1.63 -12.28
N LYS A 90 -14.94 2.49 -13.15
CA LYS A 90 -13.63 2.31 -13.80
C LYS A 90 -12.44 2.40 -12.84
N PHE A 91 -12.57 3.13 -11.72
CA PHE A 91 -11.50 3.36 -10.74
C PHE A 91 -12.02 3.44 -9.30
N ILE A 92 -11.17 3.07 -8.33
CA ILE A 92 -11.42 3.30 -6.89
C ILE A 92 -11.51 4.80 -6.63
N ARG A 93 -12.51 5.21 -5.83
CA ARG A 93 -12.73 6.59 -5.44
C ARG A 93 -12.81 6.72 -3.93
N PHE A 94 -12.31 7.84 -3.43
CA PHE A 94 -12.40 8.22 -2.02
C PHE A 94 -13.12 9.56 -1.93
N GLY A 95 -14.04 9.68 -0.97
CA GLY A 95 -14.56 10.98 -0.55
C GLY A 95 -13.47 11.79 0.17
N HIS A 96 -13.80 13.03 0.54
CA HIS A 96 -12.88 13.88 1.30
C HIS A 96 -12.38 13.18 2.58
N GLY A 97 -11.06 13.07 2.74
CA GLY A 97 -10.41 12.36 3.87
C GLY A 97 -10.56 10.83 3.88
N GLY A 98 -11.33 10.23 2.96
CA GLY A 98 -11.64 8.80 2.99
C GLY A 98 -10.44 7.88 2.79
N LEU A 99 -9.45 8.32 1.99
CA LEU A 99 -8.22 7.56 1.76
C LEU A 99 -7.37 7.45 3.03
N ALA A 100 -7.11 8.59 3.68
CA ALA A 100 -6.33 8.63 4.92
C ALA A 100 -7.02 7.82 6.04
N LYS A 101 -8.36 7.89 6.13
CA LYS A 101 -9.11 7.04 7.07
C LYS A 101 -8.90 5.56 6.79
N SER A 102 -9.03 5.13 5.53
CA SER A 102 -8.85 3.73 5.12
C SER A 102 -7.44 3.21 5.39
N LEU A 103 -6.41 4.06 5.20
CA LEU A 103 -5.02 3.74 5.51
C LEU A 103 -4.81 3.53 7.02
N ASN A 104 -5.41 4.37 7.86
CA ASN A 104 -5.36 4.19 9.31
C ASN A 104 -6.11 2.93 9.76
N GLU A 105 -7.26 2.63 9.17
CA GLU A 105 -7.99 1.36 9.40
C GLU A 105 -7.09 0.16 9.06
N PHE A 106 -6.47 0.16 7.88
CA PHE A 106 -5.56 -0.90 7.45
C PHE A 106 -4.41 -1.13 8.43
N ILE A 107 -3.76 -0.05 8.91
CA ILE A 107 -2.67 -0.17 9.89
C ILE A 107 -3.18 -0.67 11.25
N ASN A 108 -4.40 -0.30 11.66
CA ASN A 108 -4.98 -0.79 12.91
C ASN A 108 -5.37 -2.27 12.82
N ASP A 109 -5.86 -2.74 11.67
CA ASP A 109 -6.21 -4.16 11.45
C ASP A 109 -4.98 -5.08 11.42
N LEU A 110 -3.78 -4.51 11.19
CA LEU A 110 -2.50 -5.24 11.23
C LEU A 110 -1.90 -5.38 12.65
N ARG A 111 -2.46 -4.70 13.65
CA ARG A 111 -2.00 -4.74 15.06
C ARG A 111 -2.74 -5.81 15.84
#